data_AF-A0A356DY30-F1
#
_entry.id   AF-A0A356DY30-F1
#
_cell.length_a   1.000
_cell.length_b   1.000
_cell.length_c   1.000
_cell.angle_alpha   90.00
_cell.angle_beta   90.00
_cell.angle_gamma   90.00
#
_symmetry.space_group_name_H-M   'P 1'
#
loop_
_entity.id
_entity.type
_entity.pdbx_description
1 polymer ?
#
loop_
_entity_poly.entity_id
_entity_poly.type
_entity_poly.pdbx_seq_one_letter_code
_entity_poly.pdbx_strand_id
1 'polypeptide(L)'
;MKTRKSLVLFVGLLTILVLSACATQADLPTEVPVVVQPTEIETMEPVETTESETAEVKTMEASETVEAEETKDLSDLSDAEMEALIAEKADGNHELEFILSQEMSAEEWSATLDRMIGYGADISPEEKEAIIEWLVNR
;
A
#
# COMPACT_ATOMS: atom_id res chain seq x y z
N MET A 1 0.44 20.73 33.16
CA MET A 1 1.63 21.61 33.04
C MET A 1 2.72 21.09 32.09
N LYS A 2 2.63 19.85 31.57
CA LYS A 2 3.63 19.23 30.67
C LYS A 2 3.61 19.82 29.25
N THR A 3 2.43 20.17 28.74
CA THR A 3 2.24 20.69 27.37
C THR A 3 2.81 22.10 27.17
N ARG A 4 2.75 22.97 28.18
CA ARG A 4 3.26 24.35 28.09
C ARG A 4 4.79 24.42 28.05
N LYS A 5 5.50 23.53 28.75
CA LYS A 5 6.97 23.42 28.67
C LYS A 5 7.43 22.81 27.35
N SER A 6 6.68 21.84 26.80
CA SER A 6 6.96 21.27 25.47
C SER A 6 6.74 22.29 24.34
N LEU A 7 5.69 23.13 24.45
CA LEU A 7 5.38 24.17 23.48
C LEU A 7 6.49 25.24 23.39
N VAL A 8 7.03 25.68 24.53
CA VAL A 8 8.11 26.70 24.56
C VAL A 8 9.43 26.15 24.00
N LEU A 9 9.71 24.85 24.18
CA LEU A 9 10.90 24.21 23.63
C LEU A 9 10.84 24.04 22.10
N PHE A 10 9.67 23.74 21.54
CA PHE A 10 9.51 23.62 20.08
C PHE A 10 9.57 24.97 19.35
N VAL A 11 8.98 26.03 19.93
CA VAL A 11 9.01 27.37 19.34
C VAL A 11 10.43 27.95 19.34
N GLY A 12 11.24 27.69 20.38
CA GLY A 12 12.64 28.10 20.40
C GLY A 12 13.49 27.40 19.33
N LEU A 13 13.29 26.10 19.11
CA LEU A 13 14.04 25.31 18.13
C LEU A 13 13.77 25.75 16.68
N LEU A 14 12.52 26.12 16.36
CA LEU A 14 12.11 26.56 15.03
C LEU A 14 12.72 27.91 14.61
N THR A 15 13.04 28.79 15.56
CA THR A 15 13.63 30.11 15.24
C THR A 15 15.11 30.07 14.86
N ILE A 16 15.84 29.00 15.19
CA ILE A 16 17.28 28.88 14.92
C ILE A 16 17.56 28.33 13.50
N LEU A 17 16.58 27.65 12.89
CA LEU A 17 16.76 26.96 11.59
C LEU A 17 16.62 27.85 10.34
N VAL A 18 16.19 29.11 10.48
CA VAL A 18 15.88 29.99 9.33
C VAL A 18 17.10 30.78 8.80
N LEU A 19 18.27 30.70 9.44
CA LEU A 19 19.42 31.54 9.11
C LEU A 19 20.54 30.90 8.28
N SER A 20 20.40 29.65 7.81
CA SER A 20 21.54 28.95 7.18
C SER A 20 21.16 28.11 5.95
N ALA A 21 20.80 28.76 4.84
CA ALA A 21 20.93 28.14 3.51
C ALA A 21 20.91 29.18 2.36
N CYS A 22 21.84 30.14 2.39
CA CYS A 22 22.28 30.79 1.16
C CYS A 22 23.74 30.41 0.92
N ALA A 23 23.96 29.25 0.32
CA ALA A 23 25.26 28.89 -0.24
C ALA A 23 25.05 28.61 -1.74
N THR A 24 25.11 29.68 -2.52
CA THR A 24 25.27 29.63 -3.97
C THR A 24 26.65 29.10 -4.30
N GLN A 25 26.75 28.08 -5.15
CA GLN A 25 27.94 27.86 -5.96
C GLN A 25 27.57 27.43 -7.38
N ALA A 26 28.20 28.12 -8.32
CA ALA A 26 28.03 28.02 -9.75
C ALA A 26 28.94 26.94 -10.38
N ASP A 27 28.35 26.19 -11.30
CA ASP A 27 28.74 25.91 -12.70
C ASP A 27 30.17 25.48 -13.14
N LEU A 28 30.14 24.69 -14.24
CA LEU A 28 31.17 24.33 -15.25
C LEU A 28 31.91 22.96 -15.14
N PRO A 29 32.44 22.39 -16.27
CA PRO A 29 31.76 21.40 -17.11
C PRO A 29 32.68 20.21 -17.53
N THR A 30 32.22 19.37 -18.46
CA THR A 30 33.04 18.60 -19.43
C THR A 30 33.95 17.47 -18.92
N GLU A 31 33.65 16.21 -19.29
CA GLU A 31 34.40 15.43 -20.31
C GLU A 31 33.95 13.95 -20.28
N VAL A 32 33.52 13.42 -21.43
CA VAL A 32 33.40 11.98 -21.75
C VAL A 32 34.68 11.56 -22.47
N PRO A 33 35.26 10.35 -22.27
CA PRO A 33 34.76 9.17 -23.00
C PRO A 33 35.00 7.76 -22.38
N VAL A 34 34.10 6.82 -22.73
CA VAL A 34 34.28 5.42 -23.22
C VAL A 34 35.41 4.55 -22.62
N VAL A 35 35.07 3.31 -22.17
CA VAL A 35 35.56 2.02 -22.70
C VAL A 35 35.16 0.84 -21.77
N VAL A 36 34.25 0.02 -22.30
CA VAL A 36 34.16 -1.46 -22.30
C VAL A 36 35.10 -2.23 -21.35
N GLN A 37 34.54 -3.09 -20.50
CA GLN A 37 34.85 -4.54 -20.49
C GLN A 37 33.89 -5.36 -19.60
N PRO A 38 33.32 -6.46 -20.12
CA PRO A 38 32.63 -7.49 -19.34
C PRO A 38 33.65 -8.55 -18.88
N THR A 39 33.53 -9.04 -17.66
CA THR A 39 34.41 -10.12 -17.17
C THR A 39 33.64 -11.04 -16.23
N GLU A 40 33.63 -12.33 -16.64
CA GLU A 40 33.45 -13.59 -15.90
C GLU A 40 32.26 -13.67 -14.92
N ILE A 41 31.17 -14.40 -15.21
CA ILE A 41 31.06 -15.86 -15.30
C ILE A 41 31.87 -16.56 -14.20
N GLU A 42 31.33 -16.64 -12.98
CA GLU A 42 31.73 -17.69 -12.04
C GLU A 42 30.56 -18.67 -11.85
N THR A 43 30.71 -19.77 -12.56
CA THR A 43 29.97 -21.02 -12.42
C THR A 43 30.19 -21.59 -11.03
N MET A 44 29.10 -21.78 -10.27
CA MET A 44 29.03 -22.78 -9.21
C MET A 44 27.65 -23.44 -9.22
N GLU A 45 27.50 -24.46 -10.07
CA GLU A 45 26.79 -25.69 -9.67
C GLU A 45 27.87 -26.63 -9.10
N PRO A 46 27.59 -27.67 -8.27
CA PRO A 46 26.30 -28.37 -8.10
C PRO A 46 25.98 -28.77 -6.64
N VAL A 47 24.71 -29.04 -6.31
CA VAL A 47 24.37 -30.11 -5.35
C VAL A 47 23.04 -30.74 -5.78
N GLU A 48 23.15 -31.95 -6.31
CA GLU A 48 22.06 -32.91 -6.30
C GLU A 48 21.62 -33.18 -4.86
N THR A 49 20.31 -33.10 -4.60
CA THR A 49 19.71 -33.76 -3.44
C THR A 49 18.39 -34.38 -3.87
N THR A 50 18.50 -35.67 -4.19
CA THR A 50 17.68 -36.77 -3.69
C THR A 50 16.17 -36.53 -3.55
N GLU A 51 15.45 -37.08 -4.52
CA GLU A 51 14.36 -38.07 -4.37
C GLU A 51 13.61 -38.10 -3.02
N SER A 52 12.34 -37.71 -3.06
CA SER A 52 11.26 -38.23 -2.22
C SER A 52 9.97 -38.12 -3.05
N GLU A 53 9.61 -39.18 -3.75
CA GLU A 53 8.62 -40.18 -3.31
C GLU A 53 7.23 -39.56 -3.10
N THR A 54 6.42 -39.69 -4.15
CA THR A 54 5.06 -40.24 -4.12
C THR A 54 4.20 -39.95 -2.90
N ALA A 55 3.23 -39.05 -3.07
CA ALA A 55 1.91 -39.23 -2.47
C ALA A 55 0.84 -38.60 -3.37
N GLU A 56 0.07 -39.47 -4.02
CA GLU A 56 -1.26 -39.17 -4.51
C GLU A 56 -2.07 -38.48 -3.41
N VAL A 57 -2.51 -37.25 -3.65
CA VAL A 57 -3.62 -36.65 -2.91
C VAL A 57 -4.71 -36.32 -3.90
N LYS A 58 -5.57 -37.33 -4.07
CA LYS A 58 -7.02 -37.23 -3.98
C LYS A 58 -7.64 -36.08 -4.78
N THR A 59 -8.16 -36.46 -5.94
CA THR A 59 -9.39 -35.92 -6.51
C THR A 59 -10.38 -35.59 -5.39
N MET A 60 -10.52 -34.30 -5.08
CA MET A 60 -11.68 -33.79 -4.37
C MET A 60 -12.63 -33.28 -5.45
N GLU A 61 -13.63 -34.10 -5.72
CA GLU A 61 -14.88 -33.61 -6.27
C GLU A 61 -15.42 -32.47 -5.40
N ALA A 62 -15.95 -31.47 -6.10
CA ALA A 62 -17.15 -30.73 -5.76
C ALA A 62 -17.31 -30.33 -4.28
N SER A 63 -16.94 -29.09 -3.99
CA SER A 63 -17.90 -28.21 -3.34
C SER A 63 -17.82 -26.85 -4.00
N GLU A 64 -18.52 -26.78 -5.13
CA GLU A 64 -19.09 -25.55 -5.66
C GLU A 64 -19.99 -24.98 -4.55
N THR A 65 -19.39 -24.23 -3.64
CA THR A 65 -20.10 -23.17 -2.92
C THR A 65 -19.96 -21.97 -3.83
N VAL A 66 -20.85 -21.92 -4.83
CA VAL A 66 -21.33 -20.65 -5.36
C VAL A 66 -22.01 -19.95 -4.20
N GLU A 67 -21.19 -19.27 -3.39
CA GLU A 67 -21.63 -18.15 -2.61
C GLU A 67 -22.25 -17.22 -3.63
N ALA A 68 -23.58 -17.13 -3.56
CA ALA A 68 -24.32 -16.20 -4.37
C ALA A 68 -23.75 -14.82 -4.02
N GLU A 69 -22.89 -14.30 -4.90
CA GLU A 69 -22.67 -12.87 -5.02
C GLU A 69 -24.04 -12.28 -5.32
N GLU A 70 -24.76 -11.98 -4.24
CA GLU A 70 -25.91 -11.12 -4.25
C GLU A 70 -25.43 -9.87 -4.99
N THR A 71 -26.01 -9.63 -6.17
CA THR A 71 -25.78 -8.42 -6.95
C THR A 71 -26.39 -7.25 -6.19
N LYS A 72 -25.78 -6.92 -5.05
CA LYS A 72 -26.14 -5.79 -4.22
C LYS A 72 -25.61 -4.58 -4.96
N ASP A 73 -26.51 -3.67 -5.31
CA ASP A 73 -26.11 -2.41 -5.91
C ASP A 73 -25.28 -1.63 -4.88
N LEU A 74 -23.97 -1.54 -5.13
CA LEU A 74 -23.02 -0.92 -4.20
C LEU A 74 -23.26 0.59 -4.07
N SER A 75 -23.96 1.20 -5.03
CA SER A 75 -24.26 2.64 -5.03
C SER A 75 -25.38 3.05 -4.08
N ASP A 76 -26.21 2.09 -3.64
CA ASP A 76 -27.36 2.32 -2.75
C ASP A 76 -27.11 1.85 -1.30
N LEU A 77 -25.86 1.51 -0.95
CA LEU A 77 -25.50 1.12 0.41
C LEU A 77 -25.69 2.29 1.38
N SER A 78 -26.31 2.01 2.53
CA SER A 78 -26.27 2.96 3.65
C SER A 78 -24.86 3.09 4.23
N ASP A 79 -24.59 4.20 4.94
CA ASP A 79 -23.28 4.43 5.57
C ASP A 79 -22.83 3.24 6.44
N ALA A 80 -23.75 2.66 7.21
CA ALA A 80 -23.45 1.50 8.05
C ALA A 80 -23.10 0.24 7.25
N GLU A 81 -23.68 0.06 6.06
CA GLU A 81 -23.37 -1.06 5.18
C GLU A 81 -22.03 -0.85 4.46
N MET A 82 -21.74 0.38 4.04
CA MET A 82 -20.45 0.72 3.46
C MET A 82 -19.31 0.61 4.48
N GLU A 83 -19.52 1.07 5.72
CA GLU A 83 -18.57 0.88 6.82
C GLU A 83 -18.33 -0.61 7.11
N ALA A 84 -19.38 -1.43 7.08
CA ALA A 84 -19.24 -2.88 7.26
C ALA A 84 -18.46 -3.52 6.11
N LEU A 85 -18.72 -3.12 4.86
CA LEU A 85 -17.96 -3.55 3.69
C LEU A 85 -16.48 -3.18 3.85
N ILE A 86 -16.16 -1.92 4.17
CA ILE A 86 -14.77 -1.48 4.34
C ILE A 86 -14.07 -2.26 5.46
N ALA A 87 -14.76 -2.51 6.58
CA ALA A 87 -14.22 -3.29 7.70
C ALA A 87 -13.96 -4.76 7.31
N GLU A 88 -14.86 -5.37 6.55
CA GLU A 88 -14.70 -6.71 5.99
C GLU A 88 -13.49 -6.76 5.06
N LYS A 89 -13.39 -5.84 4.11
CA LYS A 89 -12.30 -5.77 3.13
C LYS A 89 -10.93 -5.46 3.74
N ALA A 90 -10.91 -4.79 4.89
CA ALA A 90 -9.68 -4.58 5.65
C ALA A 90 -9.16 -5.88 6.30
N ASP A 91 -10.01 -6.89 6.49
CA ASP A 91 -9.69 -8.20 7.08
C ASP A 91 -8.85 -8.09 8.38
N GLY A 92 -9.17 -7.11 9.22
CA GLY A 92 -8.46 -6.83 10.47
C GLY A 92 -7.02 -6.28 10.33
N ASN A 93 -6.53 -6.04 9.10
CA ASN A 93 -5.21 -5.41 8.87
C ASN A 93 -5.22 -3.92 9.17
N HIS A 94 -6.40 -3.29 9.07
CA HIS A 94 -6.63 -1.89 9.35
C HIS A 94 -7.91 -1.70 10.16
N GLU A 95 -7.82 -0.88 11.21
CA GLU A 95 -9.00 -0.47 11.98
C GLU A 95 -9.85 0.49 11.14
N LEU A 96 -11.18 0.30 11.15
CA LEU A 96 -12.11 1.17 10.42
C LEU A 96 -11.93 2.64 10.83
N GLU A 97 -11.78 2.94 12.12
CA GLU A 97 -11.55 4.31 12.62
C GLU A 97 -10.30 4.96 11.99
N PHE A 98 -9.23 4.18 11.79
CA PHE A 98 -8.01 4.68 11.15
C PHE A 98 -8.28 5.08 9.70
N ILE A 99 -9.00 4.24 8.95
CA ILE A 99 -9.40 4.51 7.55
C ILE A 99 -10.31 5.74 7.50
N LEU A 100 -11.32 5.81 8.37
CA LEU A 100 -12.26 6.93 8.44
C LEU A 100 -11.64 8.23 8.97
N SER A 101 -10.43 8.20 9.53
CA SER A 101 -9.70 9.41 9.95
C SER A 101 -8.88 10.06 8.83
N GLN A 102 -8.74 9.41 7.67
CA GLN A 102 -7.94 9.94 6.57
C GLN A 102 -8.75 10.93 5.73
N GLU A 103 -8.12 12.05 5.37
CA GLU A 103 -8.61 13.03 4.40
C GLU A 103 -7.78 12.88 3.12
N MET A 104 -8.36 12.30 2.07
CA MET A 104 -7.67 12.00 0.81
C MET A 104 -8.57 12.29 -0.38
N SER A 105 -7.98 12.69 -1.51
CA SER A 105 -8.71 12.82 -2.78
C SER A 105 -9.13 11.44 -3.31
N ALA A 106 -10.03 11.41 -4.29
CA ALA A 106 -10.41 10.17 -4.97
C ALA A 106 -9.19 9.47 -5.63
N GLU A 107 -8.24 10.25 -6.18
CA GLU A 107 -7.03 9.69 -6.79
C GLU A 107 -6.08 9.10 -5.73
N GLU A 108 -5.97 9.75 -4.58
CA GLU A 108 -5.15 9.29 -3.46
C GLU A 108 -5.74 8.01 -2.84
N TRP A 109 -7.06 7.95 -2.66
CA TRP A 109 -7.75 6.72 -2.23
C TRP A 109 -7.57 5.60 -3.25
N SER A 110 -7.72 5.89 -4.54
CA SER A 110 -7.50 4.91 -5.62
C SER A 110 -6.10 4.30 -5.55
N ALA A 111 -5.06 5.13 -5.43
CA ALA A 111 -3.68 4.65 -5.31
C ALA A 111 -3.43 3.83 -4.03
N THR A 112 -4.10 4.20 -2.93
CA THR A 112 -3.98 3.49 -1.66
C THR A 112 -4.64 2.12 -1.74
N LEU A 113 -5.86 2.05 -2.27
CA LEU A 113 -6.57 0.78 -2.46
C LEU A 113 -5.86 -0.12 -3.47
N ASP A 114 -5.29 0.43 -4.56
CA ASP A 114 -4.46 -0.34 -5.49
C ASP A 114 -3.25 -0.97 -4.79
N ARG A 115 -2.63 -0.23 -3.87
CA ARG A 115 -1.53 -0.74 -3.07
C ARG A 115 -1.99 -1.86 -2.11
N MET A 116 -3.18 -1.74 -1.52
CA MET A 116 -3.75 -2.77 -0.64
C MET A 116 -4.12 -4.03 -1.42
N ILE A 117 -4.72 -3.89 -2.60
CA ILE A 117 -4.97 -5.00 -3.53
C ILE A 117 -3.64 -5.67 -3.91
N GLY A 118 -2.61 -4.88 -4.19
CA GLY A 118 -1.25 -5.39 -4.40
C GLY A 118 -0.63 -6.12 -3.21
N TYR A 119 -1.12 -5.86 -1.99
CA TYR A 119 -0.76 -6.59 -0.77
C TYR A 119 -1.67 -7.79 -0.47
N GLY A 120 -2.71 -7.99 -1.26
CA GLY A 120 -3.64 -9.12 -1.14
C GLY A 120 -5.01 -8.78 -0.55
N ALA A 121 -5.38 -7.50 -0.43
CA ALA A 121 -6.75 -7.14 -0.10
C ALA A 121 -7.71 -7.60 -1.21
N ASP A 122 -8.79 -8.30 -0.83
CA ASP A 122 -9.76 -8.86 -1.75
C ASP A 122 -10.87 -7.85 -2.09
N ILE A 123 -10.50 -6.83 -2.85
CA ILE A 123 -11.38 -5.72 -3.26
C ILE A 123 -11.55 -5.78 -4.78
N SER A 124 -12.78 -5.96 -5.24
CA SER A 124 -13.10 -5.94 -6.67
C SER A 124 -12.98 -4.52 -7.25
N PRO A 125 -12.84 -4.35 -8.58
CA PRO A 125 -12.86 -3.03 -9.21
C PRO A 125 -14.13 -2.23 -8.88
N GLU A 126 -15.29 -2.88 -8.87
CA GLU A 126 -16.59 -2.27 -8.58
C GLU A 126 -16.68 -1.83 -7.12
N GLU A 127 -16.22 -2.67 -6.19
CA GLU A 127 -16.13 -2.33 -4.76
C GLU A 127 -15.17 -1.17 -4.51
N LYS A 128 -14.01 -1.18 -5.19
CA LYS A 128 -13.04 -0.10 -5.10
C LYS A 128 -13.67 1.23 -5.51
N GLU A 129 -14.37 1.27 -6.64
CA GLU A 129 -15.03 2.49 -7.12
C GLU A 129 -16.09 2.99 -6.14
N ALA A 130 -16.96 2.09 -5.65
CA ALA A 130 -18.01 2.43 -4.68
C ALA A 130 -17.44 2.92 -3.34
N ILE A 131 -16.38 2.27 -2.83
CA ILE A 131 -15.69 2.68 -1.60
C ILE A 131 -15.08 4.07 -1.78
N ILE A 132 -14.39 4.34 -2.90
CA ILE A 132 -13.79 5.65 -3.16
C ILE A 132 -14.86 6.74 -3.23
N GLU A 133 -15.93 6.51 -4.00
CA GLU A 133 -17.01 7.47 -4.15
C GLU A 133 -17.65 7.81 -2.79
N TRP A 134 -17.88 6.81 -1.94
CA TRP A 134 -18.42 7.05 -0.61
C TRP A 134 -17.41 7.77 0.31
N LEU A 135 -16.14 7.34 0.34
CA LEU A 135 -15.11 7.91 1.21
C LEU A 135 -14.88 9.41 0.98
N VAL A 136 -15.04 9.89 -0.25
CA VAL A 136 -14.85 11.32 -0.58
C VAL A 136 -16.10 12.17 -0.39
N ASN A 137 -17.28 11.56 -0.23
CA ASN A 137 -18.57 12.26 -0.13
C ASN A 137 -19.26 12.14 1.25
N ARG A 138 -18.71 11.35 2.17
CA ARG A 138 -19.26 11.17 3.52
C ARG A 138 -19.16 12.42 4.42
#